data_AF-A0A9X2Z8C6-F1
#
_entry.id   AF-A0A9X2Z8C6-F1
#
_cell.length_a   1.000
_cell.length_b   1.000
_cell.length_c   1.000
_cell.angle_alpha   90.00
_cell.angle_beta   90.00
_cell.angle_gamma   90.00
#
_symmetry.space_group_name_H-M   'P 1'
#
loop_
_entity.id
_entity.type
_entity.pdbx_description
1 polymer ?
#
loop_
_entity_poly.entity_id
_entity_poly.type
_entity_poly.pdbx_seq_one_letter_code
_entity_poly.pdbx_strand_id
1 'polypeptide(L)'
;MTTTRQHIEDLDVDRWAALTKRAAADAVATAERLGLEPRTETVALAGMSEQELAQHRHHNGPPVPRRSLAMQVVEADHLRSAAEERARIAHQGRLDAEAAASLARSAAEESARAADAAGERIRAVEADSARKDAERRAERAADLTSLQQAQADVERISAEAAAEAAAAAEKVRAAQARAEERNAERAADRAAAEQTVQHLQAEIERIRADAAAEVAAAEQKALAAQARAEDRSSERAAERATVEEDVQRVRRELEKVRADAAAEVAAAQGTAAADVAAAHAAAAAEVTAAQDAAAAEVARWESHAREMERWARAEVATQLLTIPVPPFQVRARTGSVESTIDTLYQIDHVLEVALADVKSSFVPDRDFTLNLIWKVQEQAKEVTRELAVLPTRYADHEQAEAATTYAVAAGDAFRALLQRVDAAVLRLGTRYRSPDADIIEAVTAMLADLRAQGLYD
;
A
#
# COMPACT_ATOMS: atom_id res chain seq x y z
N MET A 1 -43.87 45.45 194.34
CA MET A 1 -44.79 45.96 193.30
C MET A 1 -44.10 47.07 192.48
N THR A 2 -42.94 46.83 191.84
CA THR A 2 -42.16 47.97 191.26
C THR A 2 -41.25 47.71 190.04
N THR A 3 -41.01 46.49 189.53
CA THR A 3 -40.09 46.30 188.37
C THR A 3 -40.80 46.18 187.01
N THR A 4 -41.95 45.51 186.95
CA THR A 4 -42.68 45.31 185.68
C THR A 4 -43.28 46.62 185.13
N ARG A 5 -43.71 47.53 186.01
CA ARG A 5 -44.30 48.81 185.59
C ARG A 5 -43.28 49.72 184.90
N GLN A 6 -42.05 49.79 185.40
CA GLN A 6 -40.96 50.57 184.80
C GLN A 6 -40.60 50.08 183.40
N HIS A 7 -40.48 48.75 183.21
CA HIS A 7 -40.17 48.19 181.89
C HIS A 7 -41.29 48.42 180.87
N ILE A 8 -42.55 48.46 181.31
CA ILE A 8 -43.68 48.82 180.43
C ILE A 8 -43.60 50.31 180.06
N GLU A 9 -43.09 51.18 180.93
CA GLU A 9 -42.90 52.61 180.67
C GLU A 9 -41.77 52.90 179.66
N ASP A 10 -40.65 52.16 179.72
CA ASP A 10 -39.47 52.34 178.86
C ASP A 10 -39.61 51.76 177.44
N LEU A 11 -40.69 51.03 177.14
CA LEU A 11 -40.93 50.53 175.79
C LEU A 11 -41.25 51.68 174.83
N ASP A 12 -40.54 51.70 173.69
CA ASP A 12 -40.88 52.53 172.53
C ASP A 12 -42.35 52.32 172.12
N VAL A 13 -43.00 53.38 171.61
CA VAL A 13 -44.45 53.41 171.38
C VAL A 13 -44.91 52.27 170.46
N ASP A 14 -44.17 52.01 169.38
CA ASP A 14 -44.52 50.96 168.42
C ASP A 14 -44.33 49.56 169.03
N ARG A 15 -43.28 49.38 169.83
CA ARG A 15 -43.03 48.13 170.55
C ARG A 15 -44.06 47.87 171.65
N TRP A 16 -44.47 48.91 172.38
CA TRP A 16 -45.53 48.81 173.39
C TRP A 16 -46.86 48.41 172.75
N ALA A 17 -47.20 48.99 171.60
CA ALA A 17 -48.44 48.72 170.89
C ALA A 17 -48.52 47.27 170.42
N ALA A 18 -47.47 46.77 169.76
CA ALA A 18 -47.38 45.38 169.34
C ALA A 18 -47.48 44.40 170.52
N LEU A 19 -46.82 44.70 171.63
CA LEU A 19 -46.77 43.81 172.81
C LEU A 19 -48.11 43.81 173.57
N THR A 20 -48.78 44.97 173.69
CA THR A 20 -50.10 45.11 174.34
C THR A 20 -51.19 44.39 173.55
N LYS A 21 -51.18 44.52 172.22
CA LYS A 21 -52.13 43.81 171.34
C LYS A 21 -52.06 42.31 171.55
N ARG A 22 -50.84 41.78 171.53
CA ARG A 22 -50.58 40.34 171.70
C ARG A 22 -51.04 39.84 173.06
N ALA A 23 -50.68 40.55 174.14
CA ALA A 23 -51.07 40.18 175.49
C ALA A 23 -52.60 40.20 175.70
N ALA A 24 -53.31 41.18 175.13
CA ALA A 24 -54.75 41.27 175.21
C ALA A 24 -55.44 40.14 174.43
N ALA A 25 -54.96 39.83 173.22
CA ALA A 25 -55.47 38.71 172.42
C ALA A 25 -55.27 37.36 173.13
N ASP A 26 -54.09 37.13 173.73
CA ASP A 26 -53.78 35.91 174.47
C ASP A 26 -54.66 35.78 175.74
N ALA A 27 -54.98 36.89 176.41
CA ALA A 27 -55.86 36.89 177.57
C ALA A 27 -57.31 36.54 177.21
N VAL A 28 -57.85 37.10 176.12
CA VAL A 28 -59.21 36.78 175.61
C VAL A 28 -59.30 35.30 175.23
N ALA A 29 -58.33 34.79 174.46
CA ALA A 29 -58.28 33.39 174.04
C ALA A 29 -58.11 32.40 175.22
N THR A 30 -57.58 32.86 176.35
CA THR A 30 -57.45 32.03 177.57
C THR A 30 -58.74 32.02 178.37
N ALA A 31 -59.46 33.14 178.47
CA ALA A 31 -60.76 33.21 179.14
C ALA A 31 -61.81 32.33 178.43
N GLU A 32 -61.88 32.38 177.09
CA GLU A 32 -62.77 31.53 176.28
C GLU A 32 -62.49 30.03 176.49
N ARG A 33 -61.21 29.62 176.57
CA ARG A 33 -60.84 28.22 176.83
C ARG A 33 -61.25 27.71 178.20
N LEU A 34 -61.26 28.58 179.21
CA LEU A 34 -61.64 28.23 180.59
C LEU A 34 -63.16 28.33 180.83
N GLY A 35 -63.95 28.67 179.81
CA GLY A 35 -65.38 28.89 179.92
C GLY A 35 -65.75 30.11 180.76
N LEU A 36 -64.81 31.04 180.94
CA LEU A 36 -65.01 32.29 181.67
C LEU A 36 -65.31 33.41 180.67
N GLU A 37 -66.25 34.29 181.00
CA GLU A 37 -66.53 35.46 180.16
C GLU A 37 -65.33 36.43 180.23
N PRO A 38 -64.68 36.77 179.10
CA PRO A 38 -63.55 37.69 179.09
C PRO A 38 -63.99 39.09 179.56
N ARG A 39 -63.13 39.82 180.29
CA ARG A 39 -63.43 41.21 180.65
C ARG A 39 -63.53 42.06 179.37
N THR A 40 -64.56 42.88 179.27
CA THR A 40 -64.85 43.73 178.09
C THR A 40 -63.68 44.64 177.69
N GLU A 41 -62.89 45.13 178.66
CA GLU A 41 -61.71 45.97 178.42
C GLU A 41 -60.60 45.22 177.66
N THR A 42 -60.43 43.92 177.92
CA THR A 42 -59.39 43.11 177.26
C THR A 42 -59.79 42.72 175.85
N VAL A 43 -61.10 42.49 175.62
CA VAL A 43 -61.66 42.30 174.28
C VAL A 43 -61.50 43.55 173.43
N ALA A 44 -61.75 44.73 174.01
CA ALA A 44 -61.56 46.01 173.31
C ALA A 44 -60.09 46.23 172.90
N LEU A 45 -59.13 46.00 173.81
CA LEU A 45 -57.70 46.13 173.51
C LEU A 45 -57.21 45.12 172.48
N ALA A 46 -57.74 43.89 172.48
CA ALA A 46 -57.40 42.87 171.48
C ALA A 46 -57.92 43.23 170.07
N GLY A 47 -59.05 43.94 170.00
CA GLY A 47 -59.67 44.39 168.75
C GLY A 47 -59.00 45.60 168.08
N MET A 48 -58.14 46.34 168.78
CA MET A 48 -57.44 47.52 168.23
C MET A 48 -56.24 47.13 167.34
N SER A 49 -55.98 47.91 166.29
CA SER A 49 -54.76 47.81 165.47
C SER A 49 -53.52 48.30 166.22
N GLU A 50 -52.32 47.89 165.80
CA GLU A 50 -51.06 48.38 166.42
C GLU A 50 -50.93 49.90 166.30
N GLN A 51 -51.39 50.47 165.18
CA GLN A 51 -51.38 51.91 164.96
C GLN A 51 -52.34 52.64 165.92
N GLU A 52 -53.53 52.08 166.17
CA GLU A 52 -54.50 52.63 167.14
C GLU A 52 -54.02 52.50 168.58
N LEU A 53 -53.36 51.38 168.94
CA LEU A 53 -52.75 51.20 170.26
C LEU A 53 -51.59 52.18 170.48
N ALA A 54 -50.72 52.35 169.48
CA ALA A 54 -49.65 53.35 169.51
C ALA A 54 -50.24 54.75 169.75
N GLN A 55 -51.33 55.09 169.07
CA GLN A 55 -52.02 56.37 169.23
C GLN A 55 -52.69 56.51 170.61
N HIS A 56 -53.29 55.44 171.15
CA HIS A 56 -53.88 55.40 172.49
C HIS A 56 -52.83 55.65 173.58
N ARG A 57 -51.65 55.03 173.49
CA ARG A 57 -50.54 55.33 174.42
C ARG A 57 -49.96 56.72 174.22
N HIS A 58 -49.95 57.22 172.98
CA HIS A 58 -49.47 58.57 172.73
C HIS A 58 -50.37 59.63 173.41
N HIS A 59 -51.69 59.38 173.50
CA HIS A 59 -52.65 60.27 174.17
C HIS A 59 -52.75 60.06 175.70
N ASN A 60 -52.70 58.81 176.17
CA ASN A 60 -53.02 58.46 177.57
C ASN A 60 -51.80 57.97 178.38
N GLY A 61 -50.63 57.86 177.76
CA GLY A 61 -49.39 57.43 178.41
C GLY A 61 -48.68 58.55 179.18
N PRO A 62 -47.72 58.20 180.06
CA PRO A 62 -46.90 59.20 180.75
C PRO A 62 -46.15 60.08 179.73
N PRO A 63 -46.03 61.40 179.96
CA PRO A 63 -45.43 62.31 178.99
C PRO A 63 -43.95 61.95 178.75
N VAL A 64 -43.57 61.82 177.47
CA VAL A 64 -42.18 61.61 177.06
C VAL A 64 -41.33 62.79 177.56
N PRO A 65 -40.20 62.56 178.26
CA PRO A 65 -39.39 63.65 178.80
C PRO A 65 -38.85 64.54 177.67
N ARG A 66 -38.97 65.87 177.83
CA ARG A 66 -38.49 66.87 176.87
C ARG A 66 -36.97 66.71 176.65
N ARG A 67 -36.58 66.39 175.41
CA ARG A 67 -35.18 66.25 174.97
C ARG A 67 -34.48 67.61 174.93
N SER A 68 -33.19 67.66 175.26
CA SER A 68 -32.41 68.91 175.35
C SER A 68 -32.01 69.45 173.96
N LEU A 69 -31.81 70.77 173.85
CA LEU A 69 -31.53 71.51 172.60
C LEU A 69 -30.31 70.97 171.81
N ALA A 70 -29.28 70.46 172.51
CA ALA A 70 -28.09 69.89 171.87
C ALA A 70 -28.39 68.65 171.03
N MET A 71 -29.39 67.86 171.43
CA MET A 71 -29.76 66.63 170.71
C MET A 71 -30.50 66.95 169.39
N GLN A 72 -31.21 68.08 169.33
CA GLN A 72 -31.91 68.52 168.11
C GLN A 72 -30.94 69.01 167.03
N VAL A 73 -29.81 69.63 167.40
CA VAL A 73 -28.79 70.10 166.44
C VAL A 73 -28.05 68.92 165.80
N VAL A 74 -27.72 67.89 166.58
CA VAL A 74 -27.07 66.67 166.07
C VAL A 74 -27.98 65.93 165.09
N GLU A 75 -29.28 65.86 165.38
CA GLU A 75 -30.27 65.27 164.48
C GLU A 75 -30.41 66.05 163.16
N ALA A 76 -30.43 67.39 163.22
CA ALA A 76 -30.46 68.23 162.02
C ALA A 76 -29.21 68.06 161.14
N ASP A 77 -28.02 67.93 161.75
CA ASP A 77 -26.77 67.72 161.02
C ASP A 77 -26.71 66.33 160.36
N HIS A 78 -27.15 65.29 161.08
CA HIS A 78 -27.30 63.94 160.52
C HIS A 78 -28.27 63.91 159.33
N LEU A 79 -29.41 64.60 159.43
CA LEU A 79 -30.36 64.72 158.31
C LEU A 79 -29.77 65.46 157.11
N ARG A 80 -28.96 66.50 157.33
CA ARG A 80 -28.25 67.19 156.25
C ARG A 80 -27.26 66.27 155.54
N SER A 81 -26.41 65.56 156.29
CA SER A 81 -25.45 64.60 155.70
C SER A 81 -26.15 63.45 154.95
N ALA A 82 -27.25 62.94 155.48
CA ALA A 82 -28.06 61.92 154.80
C ALA A 82 -28.69 62.46 153.50
N ALA A 83 -29.11 63.73 153.47
CA ALA A 83 -29.62 64.37 152.26
C ALA A 83 -28.52 64.61 151.21
N GLU A 84 -27.33 65.03 151.62
CA GLU A 84 -26.17 65.21 150.73
C GLU A 84 -25.68 63.88 150.15
N GLU A 85 -25.64 62.81 150.95
CA GLU A 85 -25.31 61.46 150.47
C GLU A 85 -26.37 60.97 149.47
N ARG A 86 -27.66 61.14 149.76
CA ARG A 86 -28.74 60.81 148.80
C ARG A 86 -28.63 61.62 147.51
N ALA A 87 -28.28 62.91 147.58
CA ALA A 87 -28.07 63.74 146.41
C ALA A 87 -26.87 63.27 145.57
N ARG A 88 -25.76 62.88 146.21
CA ARG A 88 -24.59 62.28 145.54
C ARG A 88 -24.93 60.96 144.86
N ILE A 89 -25.62 60.05 145.55
CA ILE A 89 -26.09 58.77 144.99
C ILE A 89 -27.03 59.01 143.81
N ALA A 90 -27.99 59.94 143.93
CA ALA A 90 -28.91 60.27 142.85
C ALA A 90 -28.19 60.89 141.64
N HIS A 91 -27.20 61.76 141.88
CA HIS A 91 -26.38 62.34 140.81
C HIS A 91 -25.55 61.28 140.10
N GLN A 92 -24.89 60.40 140.84
CA GLN A 92 -24.14 59.27 140.28
C GLN A 92 -25.05 58.34 139.49
N GLY A 93 -26.23 57.99 140.03
CA GLY A 93 -27.22 57.17 139.33
C GLY A 93 -27.71 57.81 138.03
N ARG A 94 -27.84 59.14 137.97
CA ARG A 94 -28.12 59.86 136.72
C ARG A 94 -26.98 59.74 135.72
N LEU A 95 -25.73 59.95 136.15
CA LEU A 95 -24.55 59.81 135.27
C LEU A 95 -24.41 58.38 134.74
N ASP A 96 -24.63 57.38 135.58
CA ASP A 96 -24.58 55.96 135.20
C ASP A 96 -25.70 55.63 134.20
N ALA A 97 -26.91 56.16 134.41
CA ALA A 97 -28.03 56.00 133.46
C ALA A 97 -27.75 56.68 132.12
N GLU A 98 -27.15 57.88 132.12
CA GLU A 98 -26.72 58.58 130.90
C GLU A 98 -25.63 57.80 130.15
N ALA A 99 -24.65 57.24 130.87
CA ALA A 99 -23.61 56.38 130.30
C ALA A 99 -24.20 55.10 129.70
N ALA A 100 -25.10 54.42 130.41
CA ALA A 100 -25.79 53.23 129.91
C ALA A 100 -26.65 53.54 128.67
N ALA A 101 -27.36 54.66 128.65
CA ALA A 101 -28.13 55.10 127.49
C ALA A 101 -27.24 55.47 126.29
N SER A 102 -26.06 56.04 126.53
CA SER A 102 -25.06 56.30 125.48
C SER A 102 -24.53 55.00 124.88
N LEU A 103 -24.13 54.03 125.72
CA LEU A 103 -23.67 52.71 125.28
C LEU A 103 -24.75 51.92 124.54
N ALA A 104 -26.00 51.98 125.00
CA ALA A 104 -27.12 51.33 124.32
C ALA A 104 -27.36 51.94 122.92
N ARG A 105 -27.26 53.27 122.79
CA ARG A 105 -27.36 53.95 121.49
C ARG A 105 -26.22 53.57 120.56
N SER A 106 -24.96 53.59 121.03
CA SER A 106 -23.83 53.20 120.20
C SER A 106 -23.92 51.74 119.77
N ALA A 107 -24.34 50.83 120.65
CA ALA A 107 -24.55 49.42 120.30
C ALA A 107 -25.69 49.23 119.30
N ALA A 108 -26.78 49.99 119.42
CA ALA A 108 -27.88 49.97 118.44
C ALA A 108 -27.44 50.52 117.07
N GLU A 109 -26.66 51.60 117.05
CA GLU A 109 -26.09 52.17 115.82
C GLU A 109 -25.07 51.23 115.15
N GLU A 110 -24.27 50.52 115.94
CA GLU A 110 -23.35 49.48 115.43
C GLU A 110 -24.12 48.29 114.88
N SER A 111 -25.18 47.84 115.57
CA SER A 111 -26.05 46.76 115.11
C SER A 111 -26.79 47.14 113.83
N ALA A 112 -27.31 48.36 113.73
CA ALA A 112 -27.94 48.89 112.52
C ALA A 112 -26.95 48.93 111.34
N ARG A 113 -25.73 49.46 111.56
CA ARG A 113 -24.67 49.45 110.54
C ARG A 113 -24.27 48.04 110.12
N ALA A 114 -24.20 47.09 111.05
CA ALA A 114 -23.92 45.70 110.74
C ALA A 114 -25.06 45.03 109.94
N ALA A 115 -26.31 45.33 110.26
CA ALA A 115 -27.48 44.85 109.53
C ALA A 115 -27.54 45.43 108.11
N ASP A 116 -27.29 46.72 107.95
CA ASP A 116 -27.21 47.38 106.64
C ASP A 116 -26.08 46.79 105.79
N ALA A 117 -24.88 46.62 106.38
CA ALA A 117 -23.76 45.98 105.70
C ALA A 117 -24.04 44.52 105.32
N ALA A 118 -24.77 43.77 106.15
CA ALA A 118 -25.21 42.41 105.81
C ALA A 118 -26.23 42.42 104.67
N GLY A 119 -27.19 43.36 104.69
CA GLY A 119 -28.18 43.53 103.63
C GLY A 119 -27.55 43.90 102.29
N GLU A 120 -26.55 44.78 102.28
CA GLU A 120 -25.77 45.10 101.07
C GLU A 120 -25.01 43.89 100.53
N ARG A 121 -24.41 43.07 101.40
CA ARG A 121 -23.73 41.82 100.98
C ARG A 121 -24.70 40.82 100.37
N ILE A 122 -25.88 40.65 100.96
CA ILE A 122 -26.93 39.76 100.41
C ILE A 122 -27.34 40.25 99.02
N ARG A 123 -27.65 41.54 98.87
CA ARG A 123 -28.00 42.12 97.55
C ARG A 123 -26.89 41.95 96.52
N ALA A 124 -25.62 42.11 96.91
CA ALA A 124 -24.49 41.90 96.02
C ALA A 124 -24.37 40.43 95.57
N VAL A 125 -24.57 39.47 96.49
CA VAL A 125 -24.57 38.03 96.17
C VAL A 125 -25.75 37.66 95.27
N GLU A 126 -26.94 38.18 95.55
CA GLU A 126 -28.13 37.98 94.71
C GLU A 126 -27.91 38.53 93.30
N ALA A 127 -27.36 39.75 93.17
CA ALA A 127 -27.04 40.34 91.88
C ALA A 127 -25.97 39.53 91.11
N ASP A 128 -24.91 39.06 91.77
CA ASP A 128 -23.90 38.18 91.15
C ASP A 128 -24.50 36.84 90.71
N SER A 129 -25.38 36.25 91.53
CA SER A 129 -26.07 35.00 91.19
C SER A 129 -26.99 35.17 89.98
N ALA A 130 -27.76 36.26 89.92
CA ALA A 130 -28.65 36.58 88.82
C ALA A 130 -27.87 36.82 87.52
N ARG A 131 -26.70 37.49 87.61
CA ARG A 131 -25.79 37.68 86.47
C ARG A 131 -25.27 36.34 85.97
N LYS A 132 -24.75 35.48 86.85
CA LYS A 132 -24.26 34.12 86.49
C LYS A 132 -25.38 33.27 85.89
N ASP A 133 -26.60 33.38 86.38
CA ASP A 133 -27.75 32.68 85.80
C ASP A 133 -28.14 33.22 84.41
N ALA A 134 -27.98 34.51 84.17
CA ALA A 134 -28.17 35.10 82.85
C ALA A 134 -27.06 34.67 81.88
N GLU A 135 -25.79 34.66 82.32
CA GLU A 135 -24.64 34.17 81.56
C GLU A 135 -24.83 32.70 81.16
N ARG A 136 -25.15 31.81 82.12
CA ARG A 136 -25.43 30.39 81.84
C ARG A 136 -26.61 30.19 80.89
N ARG A 137 -27.62 31.07 80.93
CA ARG A 137 -28.75 31.01 79.99
C ARG A 137 -28.33 31.45 78.58
N ALA A 138 -27.49 32.48 78.47
CA ALA A 138 -26.94 32.94 77.20
C ALA A 138 -26.01 31.89 76.59
N GLU A 139 -25.12 31.28 77.39
CA GLU A 139 -24.26 30.17 76.96
C GLU A 139 -25.08 29.01 76.41
N ARG A 140 -26.08 28.52 77.16
CA ARG A 140 -26.96 27.44 76.68
C ARG A 140 -27.72 27.81 75.40
N ALA A 141 -28.15 29.06 75.25
CA ALA A 141 -28.81 29.51 74.03
C ALA A 141 -27.85 29.54 72.83
N ALA A 142 -26.60 29.97 73.05
CA ALA A 142 -25.54 29.95 72.04
C ALA A 142 -25.16 28.51 71.64
N ASP A 143 -25.05 27.60 72.61
CA ASP A 143 -24.79 26.17 72.39
C ASP A 143 -25.92 25.52 71.59
N LEU A 144 -27.18 25.78 71.94
CA LEU A 144 -28.33 25.28 71.20
C LEU A 144 -28.36 25.81 69.75
N THR A 145 -28.03 27.09 69.56
CA THR A 145 -27.93 27.67 68.21
C THR A 145 -26.80 27.01 67.41
N SER A 146 -25.66 26.77 68.03
CA SER A 146 -24.50 26.11 67.40
C SER A 146 -24.81 24.66 67.04
N LEU A 147 -25.53 23.94 67.90
CA LEU A 147 -26.03 22.58 67.61
C LEU A 147 -27.02 22.57 66.46
N GLN A 148 -27.96 23.52 66.40
CA GLN A 148 -28.91 23.64 65.29
C GLN A 148 -28.20 23.93 63.97
N GLN A 149 -27.19 24.81 63.98
CA GLN A 149 -26.37 25.08 62.80
C GLN A 149 -25.60 23.84 62.36
N ALA A 150 -24.96 23.12 63.29
CA ALA A 150 -24.26 21.89 62.98
C ALA A 150 -25.20 20.81 62.41
N GLN A 151 -26.42 20.69 62.93
CA GLN A 151 -27.43 19.78 62.39
C GLN A 151 -27.85 20.17 60.97
N ALA A 152 -28.13 21.45 60.72
CA ALA A 152 -28.46 21.94 59.38
C ALA A 152 -27.32 21.73 58.38
N ASP A 153 -26.06 21.91 58.81
CA ASP A 153 -24.88 21.65 57.99
C ASP A 153 -24.72 20.15 57.69
N VAL A 154 -24.93 19.27 58.67
CA VAL A 154 -24.91 17.82 58.47
C VAL A 154 -26.01 17.40 57.50
N GLU A 155 -27.23 17.92 57.65
CA GLU A 155 -28.35 17.64 56.74
C GLU A 155 -28.02 18.10 55.31
N ARG A 156 -27.50 19.32 55.14
CA ARG A 156 -27.07 19.84 53.85
C ARG A 156 -25.99 18.98 53.21
N ILE A 157 -24.92 18.65 53.94
CA ILE A 157 -23.82 17.80 53.45
C ILE A 157 -24.35 16.42 53.08
N SER A 158 -25.26 15.85 53.87
CA SER A 158 -25.87 14.55 53.58
C SER A 158 -26.72 14.57 52.30
N ALA A 159 -27.46 15.66 52.07
CA ALA A 159 -28.27 15.84 50.87
C ALA A 159 -27.39 16.05 49.63
N GLU A 160 -26.33 16.87 49.74
CA GLU A 160 -25.34 17.07 48.68
C GLU A 160 -24.64 15.75 48.32
N ALA A 161 -24.16 14.99 49.32
CA ALA A 161 -23.55 13.69 49.11
C ALA A 161 -24.51 12.67 48.47
N ALA A 162 -25.79 12.67 48.87
CA ALA A 162 -26.80 11.81 48.26
C ALA A 162 -27.06 12.18 46.79
N ALA A 163 -27.11 13.48 46.47
CA ALA A 163 -27.26 13.97 45.10
C ALA A 163 -26.04 13.61 44.22
N GLU A 164 -24.82 13.76 44.75
CA GLU A 164 -23.59 13.35 44.06
C GLU A 164 -23.54 11.84 43.83
N ALA A 165 -23.92 11.03 44.83
CA ALA A 165 -24.00 9.58 44.71
C ALA A 165 -25.03 9.15 43.65
N ALA A 166 -26.20 9.80 43.61
CA ALA A 166 -27.20 9.56 42.57
C ALA A 166 -26.68 9.92 41.17
N ALA A 167 -26.04 11.09 41.03
CA ALA A 167 -25.42 11.50 39.77
C ALA A 167 -24.30 10.55 39.31
N ALA A 168 -23.48 10.05 40.25
CA ALA A 168 -22.45 9.06 39.96
C ALA A 168 -23.06 7.72 39.52
N ALA A 169 -24.13 7.26 40.19
CA ALA A 169 -24.83 6.03 39.83
C ALA A 169 -25.46 6.12 38.43
N GLU A 170 -26.02 7.27 38.04
CA GLU A 170 -26.53 7.50 36.68
C GLU A 170 -25.40 7.50 35.65
N LYS A 171 -24.24 8.11 35.94
CA LYS A 171 -23.07 8.04 35.05
C LYS A 171 -22.59 6.61 34.84
N VAL A 172 -22.59 5.79 35.89
CA VAL A 172 -22.24 4.37 35.80
C VAL A 172 -23.25 3.62 34.94
N ARG A 173 -24.56 3.84 35.15
CA ARG A 173 -25.61 3.22 34.32
C ARG A 173 -25.50 3.61 32.85
N ALA A 174 -25.27 4.90 32.55
CA ALA A 174 -25.06 5.37 31.18
C ALA A 174 -23.80 4.76 30.54
N ALA A 175 -22.70 4.63 31.30
CA ALA A 175 -21.48 4.00 30.82
C ALA A 175 -21.67 2.50 30.55
N GLN A 176 -22.41 1.79 31.43
CA GLN A 176 -22.78 0.38 31.23
C GLN A 176 -23.64 0.20 29.99
N ALA A 177 -24.70 1.02 29.82
CA ALA A 177 -25.54 0.98 28.63
C ALA A 177 -24.75 1.20 27.34
N ARG A 178 -23.81 2.16 27.31
CA ARG A 178 -22.95 2.37 26.13
C ARG A 178 -21.97 1.21 25.90
N ALA A 179 -21.49 0.56 26.97
CA ALA A 179 -20.63 -0.62 26.85
C ALA A 179 -21.40 -1.82 26.27
N GLU A 180 -22.64 -2.03 26.70
CA GLU A 180 -23.55 -3.04 26.15
C GLU A 180 -23.86 -2.76 24.67
N GLU A 181 -24.18 -1.52 24.32
CA GLU A 181 -24.43 -1.10 22.95
C GLU A 181 -23.20 -1.35 22.05
N ARG A 182 -21.99 -0.97 22.48
CA ARG A 182 -20.76 -1.28 21.72
C ARG A 182 -20.50 -2.77 21.59
N ASN A 183 -20.84 -3.57 22.60
CA ASN A 183 -20.71 -5.02 22.51
C ASN A 183 -21.70 -5.61 21.50
N ALA A 184 -22.91 -5.07 21.43
CA ALA A 184 -23.90 -5.43 20.42
C ALA A 184 -23.45 -5.00 19.01
N GLU A 185 -22.95 -3.77 18.84
CA GLU A 185 -22.34 -3.28 17.59
C GLU A 185 -21.23 -4.22 17.12
N ARG A 186 -20.25 -4.55 17.99
CA ARG A 186 -19.17 -5.48 17.64
C ARG A 186 -19.64 -6.91 17.36
N ALA A 187 -20.74 -7.35 17.97
CA ALA A 187 -21.31 -8.65 17.69
C ALA A 187 -21.97 -8.66 16.30
N ALA A 188 -22.70 -7.59 15.95
CA ALA A 188 -23.28 -7.40 14.62
C ALA A 188 -22.19 -7.29 13.54
N ASP A 189 -21.12 -6.50 13.79
CA ASP A 189 -19.99 -6.38 12.87
C ASP A 189 -19.29 -7.72 12.65
N ARG A 190 -19.07 -8.51 13.72
CA ARG A 190 -18.51 -9.86 13.59
C ARG A 190 -19.41 -10.78 12.79
N ALA A 191 -20.72 -10.77 13.03
CA ALA A 191 -21.67 -11.57 12.26
C ALA A 191 -21.69 -11.18 10.77
N ALA A 192 -21.64 -9.87 10.45
CA ALA A 192 -21.57 -9.38 9.08
C ALA A 192 -20.24 -9.76 8.40
N ALA A 193 -19.13 -9.66 9.12
CA ALA A 193 -17.82 -10.10 8.63
C ALA A 193 -17.80 -11.61 8.39
N GLU A 194 -18.34 -12.41 9.31
CA GLU A 194 -18.46 -13.87 9.16
C GLU A 194 -19.33 -14.24 7.95
N GLN A 195 -20.46 -13.56 7.73
CA GLN A 195 -21.28 -13.74 6.53
C GLN A 195 -20.50 -13.40 5.25
N THR A 196 -19.73 -12.31 5.25
CA THR A 196 -18.91 -11.92 4.10
C THR A 196 -17.85 -12.99 3.80
N VAL A 197 -17.18 -13.51 4.85
CA VAL A 197 -16.20 -14.59 4.70
C VAL A 197 -16.85 -15.86 4.16
N GLN A 198 -18.01 -16.26 4.67
CA GLN A 198 -18.76 -17.42 4.17
C GLN A 198 -19.18 -17.24 2.71
N HIS A 199 -19.63 -16.03 2.34
CA HIS A 199 -19.98 -15.71 0.96
C HIS A 199 -18.78 -15.84 0.02
N LEU A 200 -17.63 -15.25 0.40
CA LEU A 200 -16.39 -15.35 -0.37
C LEU A 200 -15.89 -16.79 -0.47
N GLN A 201 -16.00 -17.58 0.60
CA GLN A 201 -15.66 -19.01 0.57
C GLN A 201 -16.54 -19.76 -0.44
N ALA A 202 -17.85 -19.52 -0.42
CA ALA A 202 -18.79 -20.14 -1.37
C ALA A 202 -18.57 -19.67 -2.82
N GLU A 203 -18.11 -18.43 -3.05
CA GLU A 203 -17.69 -17.96 -4.37
C GLU A 203 -16.39 -18.62 -4.83
N ILE A 204 -15.39 -18.73 -3.95
CA ILE A 204 -14.13 -19.42 -4.25
C ILE A 204 -14.39 -20.89 -4.59
N GLU A 205 -15.26 -21.57 -3.86
CA GLU A 205 -15.64 -22.95 -4.15
C GLU A 205 -16.36 -23.08 -5.50
N ARG A 206 -17.27 -22.15 -5.83
CA ARG A 206 -17.90 -22.09 -7.16
C ARG A 206 -16.88 -21.88 -8.27
N ILE A 207 -16.00 -20.88 -8.14
CA ILE A 207 -14.94 -20.62 -9.13
C ILE A 207 -14.03 -21.83 -9.30
N ARG A 208 -13.69 -22.53 -8.21
CA ARG A 208 -12.90 -23.77 -8.28
C ARG A 208 -13.64 -24.89 -9.02
N ALA A 209 -14.94 -25.05 -8.77
CA ALA A 209 -15.75 -26.04 -9.47
C ALA A 209 -15.88 -25.71 -10.97
N ASP A 210 -16.12 -24.45 -11.31
CA ASP A 210 -16.20 -23.96 -12.69
C ASP A 210 -14.86 -24.14 -13.41
N ALA A 211 -13.76 -23.75 -12.78
CA ALA A 211 -12.41 -23.95 -13.33
C ALA A 211 -12.09 -25.45 -13.53
N ALA A 212 -12.45 -26.31 -12.58
CA ALA A 212 -12.28 -27.75 -12.73
C ALA A 212 -13.11 -28.31 -13.90
N ALA A 213 -14.34 -27.82 -14.09
CA ALA A 213 -15.19 -28.18 -15.22
C ALA A 213 -14.60 -27.69 -16.56
N GLU A 214 -14.06 -26.47 -16.61
CA GLU A 214 -13.37 -25.94 -17.80
C GLU A 214 -12.11 -26.75 -18.14
N VAL A 215 -11.30 -27.10 -17.14
CA VAL A 215 -10.12 -27.95 -17.33
C VAL A 215 -10.52 -29.32 -17.85
N ALA A 216 -11.53 -29.98 -17.25
CA ALA A 216 -12.02 -31.26 -17.73
C ALA A 216 -12.54 -31.18 -19.18
N ALA A 217 -13.26 -30.10 -19.53
CA ALA A 217 -13.74 -29.87 -20.89
C ALA A 217 -12.58 -29.62 -21.88
N ALA A 218 -11.53 -28.90 -21.46
CA ALA A 218 -10.33 -28.68 -22.26
C ALA A 218 -9.53 -29.97 -22.47
N GLU A 219 -9.39 -30.79 -21.43
CA GLU A 219 -8.77 -32.12 -21.52
C GLU A 219 -9.52 -33.03 -22.49
N GLN A 220 -10.87 -33.07 -22.42
CA GLN A 220 -11.67 -33.83 -23.39
C GLN A 220 -11.49 -33.32 -24.83
N LYS A 221 -11.44 -32.00 -25.04
CA LYS A 221 -11.16 -31.43 -26.36
C LYS A 221 -9.75 -31.80 -26.85
N ALA A 222 -8.76 -31.79 -25.97
CA ALA A 222 -7.39 -32.19 -26.30
C ALA A 222 -7.31 -33.67 -26.68
N LEU A 223 -7.96 -34.55 -25.91
CA LEU A 223 -8.06 -35.98 -26.22
C LEU A 223 -8.77 -36.22 -27.56
N ALA A 224 -9.88 -35.52 -27.82
CA ALA A 224 -10.58 -35.62 -29.10
C ALA A 224 -9.73 -35.12 -30.29
N ALA A 225 -8.98 -34.03 -30.10
CA ALA A 225 -8.06 -33.51 -31.10
C ALA A 225 -6.89 -34.47 -31.37
N GLN A 226 -6.36 -35.11 -30.32
CA GLN A 226 -5.33 -36.14 -30.42
C GLN A 226 -5.86 -37.36 -31.18
N ALA A 227 -7.03 -37.88 -30.82
CA ALA A 227 -7.67 -38.99 -31.52
C ALA A 227 -7.86 -38.66 -33.02
N ARG A 228 -8.32 -37.44 -33.34
CA ARG A 228 -8.45 -37.01 -34.75
C ARG A 228 -7.10 -36.85 -35.45
N ALA A 229 -6.03 -36.48 -34.74
CA ALA A 229 -4.69 -36.43 -35.29
C ALA A 229 -4.13 -37.83 -35.57
N GLU A 230 -4.40 -38.79 -34.69
CA GLU A 230 -4.10 -40.21 -34.87
C GLU A 230 -4.86 -40.79 -36.06
N ASP A 231 -6.17 -40.54 -36.17
CA ASP A 231 -6.98 -40.91 -37.35
C ASP A 231 -6.40 -40.30 -38.63
N ARG A 232 -6.07 -39.01 -38.64
CA ARG A 232 -5.44 -38.38 -39.84
C ARG A 232 -4.05 -38.94 -40.13
N SER A 233 -3.34 -39.48 -39.14
CA SER A 233 -2.06 -40.14 -39.35
C SER A 233 -2.24 -41.53 -39.95
N SER A 234 -3.27 -42.27 -39.53
CA SER A 234 -3.62 -43.58 -40.08
C SER A 234 -4.21 -43.45 -41.48
N GLU A 235 -5.10 -42.48 -41.73
CA GLU A 235 -5.59 -42.11 -43.07
C GLU A 235 -4.41 -41.80 -44.02
N ARG A 236 -3.47 -40.93 -43.61
CA ARG A 236 -2.27 -40.61 -44.41
C ARG A 236 -1.34 -41.81 -44.62
N ALA A 237 -1.23 -42.72 -43.65
CA ALA A 237 -0.45 -43.93 -43.81
C ALA A 237 -1.10 -44.88 -44.82
N ALA A 238 -2.43 -45.02 -44.79
CA ALA A 238 -3.20 -45.80 -45.75
C ALA A 238 -3.09 -45.19 -47.17
N GLU A 239 -3.25 -43.86 -47.32
CA GLU A 239 -3.06 -43.17 -48.59
C GLU A 239 -1.64 -43.38 -49.14
N ARG A 240 -0.60 -43.28 -48.30
CA ARG A 240 0.79 -43.56 -48.71
C ARG A 240 0.98 -45.00 -49.14
N ALA A 241 0.36 -45.96 -48.47
CA ALA A 241 0.41 -47.36 -48.87
C ALA A 241 -0.24 -47.57 -50.25
N THR A 242 -1.41 -46.97 -50.50
CA THR A 242 -2.06 -47.04 -51.81
C THR A 242 -1.25 -46.36 -52.91
N VAL A 243 -0.65 -45.20 -52.63
CA VAL A 243 0.21 -44.47 -53.57
C VAL A 243 1.47 -45.28 -53.87
N GLU A 244 2.08 -45.91 -52.86
CA GLU A 244 3.24 -46.78 -53.07
C GLU A 244 2.86 -48.02 -53.89
N GLU A 245 1.71 -48.65 -53.64
CA GLU A 245 1.20 -49.76 -54.47
C GLU A 245 0.99 -49.33 -55.93
N ASP A 246 0.45 -48.13 -56.16
CA ASP A 246 0.28 -47.54 -57.49
C ASP A 246 1.63 -47.29 -58.17
N VAL A 247 2.60 -46.73 -57.45
CA VAL A 247 3.97 -46.54 -57.95
C VAL A 247 4.63 -47.88 -58.28
N GLN A 248 4.46 -48.90 -57.44
CA GLN A 248 5.01 -50.23 -57.68
C GLN A 248 4.33 -50.93 -58.86
N ARG A 249 3.04 -50.68 -59.09
CA ARG A 249 2.31 -51.13 -60.28
C ARG A 249 2.85 -50.44 -61.54
N VAL A 250 2.99 -49.11 -61.52
CA VAL A 250 3.58 -48.35 -62.64
C VAL A 250 5.01 -48.79 -62.92
N ARG A 251 5.83 -49.06 -61.90
CA ARG A 251 7.18 -49.61 -62.07
C ARG A 251 7.16 -50.97 -62.75
N ARG A 252 6.29 -51.90 -62.31
CA ARG A 252 6.13 -53.21 -62.95
C ARG A 252 5.63 -53.10 -64.40
N GLU A 253 4.71 -52.19 -64.68
CA GLU A 253 4.26 -51.89 -66.04
C GLU A 253 5.38 -51.28 -66.90
N LEU A 254 6.18 -50.37 -66.36
CA LEU A 254 7.35 -49.81 -67.05
C LEU A 254 8.42 -50.86 -67.30
N GLU A 255 8.68 -51.76 -66.36
CA GLU A 255 9.60 -52.89 -66.54
C GLU A 255 9.08 -53.85 -67.62
N LYS A 256 7.78 -54.14 -67.63
CA LYS A 256 7.14 -54.93 -68.68
C LYS A 256 7.26 -54.24 -70.04
N VAL A 257 6.94 -52.94 -70.14
CA VAL A 257 7.10 -52.16 -71.38
C VAL A 257 8.56 -52.13 -71.82
N ARG A 258 9.52 -52.02 -70.90
CA ARG A 258 10.96 -52.10 -71.25
C ARG A 258 11.35 -53.48 -71.74
N ALA A 259 10.82 -54.55 -71.15
CA ALA A 259 11.07 -55.92 -71.59
C ALA A 259 10.44 -56.19 -72.96
N ASP A 260 9.19 -55.77 -73.16
CA ASP A 260 8.48 -55.88 -74.44
C ASP A 260 9.18 -55.03 -75.52
N ALA A 261 9.59 -53.80 -75.20
CA ALA A 261 10.37 -52.97 -76.12
C ALA A 261 11.75 -53.56 -76.42
N ALA A 262 12.43 -54.16 -75.45
CA ALA A 262 13.70 -54.85 -75.68
C ALA A 262 13.51 -56.10 -76.57
N ALA A 263 12.41 -56.83 -76.40
CA ALA A 263 12.04 -57.96 -77.25
C ALA A 263 11.70 -57.51 -78.68
N GLU A 264 10.94 -56.42 -78.84
CA GLU A 264 10.64 -55.80 -80.14
C GLU A 264 11.90 -55.27 -80.83
N VAL A 265 12.80 -54.62 -80.09
CA VAL A 265 14.11 -54.18 -80.63
C VAL A 265 14.96 -55.38 -81.04
N ALA A 266 15.00 -56.45 -80.24
CA ALA A 266 15.72 -57.67 -80.60
C ALA A 266 15.11 -58.38 -81.82
N ALA A 267 13.77 -58.40 -81.93
CA ALA A 267 13.07 -58.92 -83.09
C ALA A 267 13.36 -58.07 -84.34
N ALA A 268 13.28 -56.75 -84.24
CA ALA A 268 13.58 -55.82 -85.32
C ALA A 268 15.05 -55.89 -85.75
N GLN A 269 15.99 -56.05 -84.81
CA GLN A 269 17.40 -56.29 -85.10
C GLN A 269 17.63 -57.65 -85.76
N GLY A 270 16.88 -58.68 -85.36
CA GLY A 270 16.88 -59.99 -86.00
C GLY A 270 16.37 -59.93 -87.44
N THR A 271 15.26 -59.22 -87.70
CA THR A 271 14.72 -58.99 -89.05
C THR A 271 15.69 -58.16 -89.88
N ALA A 272 16.23 -57.07 -89.34
CA ALA A 272 17.21 -56.24 -90.03
C ALA A 272 18.50 -57.02 -90.36
N ALA A 273 18.99 -57.87 -89.46
CA ALA A 273 20.13 -58.73 -89.72
C ALA A 273 19.83 -59.79 -90.79
N ALA A 274 18.62 -60.35 -90.80
CA ALA A 274 18.17 -61.28 -91.83
C ALA A 274 18.03 -60.61 -93.20
N ASP A 275 17.49 -59.38 -93.24
CA ASP A 275 17.35 -58.57 -94.46
C ASP A 275 18.73 -58.15 -95.00
N VAL A 276 19.65 -57.77 -94.12
CA VAL A 276 21.05 -57.46 -94.49
C VAL A 276 21.76 -58.72 -95.00
N ALA A 277 21.56 -59.89 -94.37
CA ALA A 277 22.12 -61.14 -94.86
C ALA A 277 21.52 -61.56 -96.22
N ALA A 278 20.22 -61.35 -96.43
CA ALA A 278 19.54 -61.60 -97.71
C ALA A 278 20.04 -60.62 -98.80
N ALA A 279 20.22 -59.34 -98.47
CA ALA A 279 20.79 -58.34 -99.35
C ALA A 279 22.25 -58.66 -99.70
N HIS A 280 23.06 -59.10 -98.74
CA HIS A 280 24.43 -59.54 -99.00
C HIS A 280 24.49 -60.82 -99.85
N ALA A 281 23.59 -61.78 -99.64
CA ALA A 281 23.50 -62.98 -100.48
C ALA A 281 23.06 -62.64 -101.91
N ALA A 282 22.10 -61.73 -102.08
CA ALA A 282 21.67 -61.22 -103.39
C ALA A 282 22.80 -60.44 -104.08
N ALA A 283 23.48 -59.55 -103.36
CA ALA A 283 24.62 -58.81 -103.87
C ALA A 283 25.80 -59.74 -104.22
N ALA A 284 26.07 -60.79 -103.43
CA ALA A 284 27.10 -61.78 -103.73
C ALA A 284 26.74 -62.62 -104.98
N ALA A 285 25.46 -62.96 -105.16
CA ALA A 285 24.98 -63.63 -106.35
C ALA A 285 25.07 -62.72 -107.60
N GLU A 286 24.74 -61.44 -107.47
CA GLU A 286 24.93 -60.44 -108.53
C GLU A 286 26.41 -60.21 -108.84
N VAL A 287 27.28 -60.15 -107.83
CA VAL A 287 28.73 -60.03 -108.02
C VAL A 287 29.29 -61.27 -108.71
N THR A 288 28.81 -62.47 -108.38
CA THR A 288 29.24 -63.71 -109.04
C THR A 288 28.76 -63.74 -110.49
N ALA A 289 27.50 -63.37 -110.75
CA ALA A 289 26.97 -63.23 -112.11
C ALA A 289 27.71 -62.15 -112.92
N ALA A 290 28.10 -61.04 -112.29
CA ALA A 290 28.91 -59.99 -112.88
C ALA A 290 30.36 -60.44 -113.10
N GLN A 291 30.92 -61.29 -112.24
CA GLN A 291 32.27 -61.87 -112.39
C GLN A 291 32.30 -62.93 -113.49
N ASP A 292 31.25 -63.73 -113.67
CA ASP A 292 31.13 -64.68 -114.77
C ASP A 292 30.94 -63.95 -116.11
N ALA A 293 30.13 -62.88 -116.12
CA ALA A 293 29.99 -61.99 -117.28
C ALA A 293 31.31 -61.26 -117.59
N ALA A 294 32.02 -60.78 -116.57
CA ALA A 294 33.33 -60.14 -116.68
C ALA A 294 34.42 -61.12 -117.09
N ALA A 295 34.41 -62.40 -116.68
CA ALA A 295 35.36 -63.41 -117.15
C ALA A 295 35.15 -63.73 -118.65
N ALA A 296 33.90 -63.74 -119.11
CA ALA A 296 33.56 -63.85 -120.52
C ALA A 296 33.88 -62.56 -121.33
N GLU A 297 33.93 -61.40 -120.67
CA GLU A 297 34.36 -60.13 -121.26
C GLU A 297 35.87 -59.95 -121.26
N VAL A 298 36.57 -60.35 -120.20
CA VAL A 298 38.05 -60.33 -120.07
C VAL A 298 38.69 -61.25 -121.09
N ALA A 299 38.11 -62.43 -121.37
CA ALA A 299 38.57 -63.26 -122.48
C ALA A 299 38.43 -62.59 -123.86
N ARG A 300 37.50 -61.64 -124.02
CA ARG A 300 37.33 -60.81 -125.23
C ARG A 300 38.25 -59.58 -125.21
N TRP A 301 38.40 -58.91 -124.07
CA TRP A 301 39.24 -57.73 -123.87
C TRP A 301 40.74 -58.06 -123.79
N GLU A 302 41.18 -59.26 -123.40
CA GLU A 302 42.59 -59.68 -123.46
C GLU A 302 43.10 -59.87 -124.90
N SER A 303 42.18 -60.21 -125.81
CA SER A 303 42.46 -60.23 -127.26
C SER A 303 42.56 -58.81 -127.86
N HIS A 304 41.88 -57.84 -127.26
CA HIS A 304 41.84 -56.42 -127.65
C HIS A 304 42.90 -55.54 -126.93
N ALA A 305 43.31 -55.92 -125.72
CA ALA A 305 44.28 -55.20 -124.88
C ALA A 305 45.71 -55.27 -125.43
N ARG A 306 46.08 -56.37 -126.11
CA ARG A 306 47.34 -56.45 -126.86
C ARG A 306 47.39 -55.50 -128.07
N GLU A 307 46.23 -54.99 -128.50
CA GLU A 307 46.09 -54.03 -129.59
C GLU A 307 46.11 -52.56 -129.08
N MET A 308 45.58 -52.32 -127.87
CA MET A 308 45.46 -51.01 -127.21
C MET A 308 46.68 -50.58 -126.37
N GLU A 309 47.56 -51.50 -125.95
CA GLU A 309 48.81 -51.18 -125.22
C GLU A 309 49.81 -50.35 -126.06
N ARG A 310 49.59 -50.26 -127.37
CA ARG A 310 50.33 -49.35 -128.27
C ARG A 310 49.82 -47.90 -128.27
N TRP A 311 48.65 -47.62 -127.71
CA TRP A 311 47.94 -46.34 -127.91
C TRP A 311 47.93 -45.39 -126.71
N ALA A 312 48.10 -45.86 -125.48
CA ALA A 312 47.85 -45.04 -124.28
C ALA A 312 49.12 -44.75 -123.46
N ARG A 313 50.12 -44.14 -124.10
CA ARG A 313 51.34 -43.58 -123.46
C ARG A 313 51.40 -42.05 -123.59
N ALA A 314 50.27 -41.38 -123.37
CA ALA A 314 50.07 -39.92 -123.30
C ALA A 314 48.76 -39.65 -122.52
N GLU A 315 48.56 -38.75 -121.54
CA GLU A 315 49.35 -37.65 -120.95
C GLU A 315 48.56 -37.06 -119.72
N VAL A 316 49.28 -36.71 -118.62
CA VAL A 316 49.20 -35.53 -117.65
C VAL A 316 47.81 -34.95 -117.22
N ALA A 317 47.40 -34.80 -115.94
CA ALA A 317 47.80 -34.01 -114.74
C ALA A 317 47.54 -32.46 -114.74
N THR A 318 46.91 -31.89 -113.69
CA THR A 318 46.91 -30.43 -113.35
C THR A 318 46.83 -30.14 -111.83
N GLN A 319 47.37 -28.97 -111.44
CA GLN A 319 47.80 -28.49 -110.09
C GLN A 319 46.78 -27.53 -109.40
N LEU A 320 46.81 -27.42 -108.04
CA LEU A 320 45.89 -26.64 -107.18
C LEU A 320 46.53 -25.35 -106.59
N LEU A 321 45.79 -24.23 -106.50
CA LEU A 321 46.13 -22.95 -105.82
C LEU A 321 45.75 -22.98 -104.32
N THR A 322 46.54 -22.35 -103.44
CA THR A 322 46.35 -22.36 -101.97
C THR A 322 45.89 -21.00 -101.44
N ILE A 323 44.73 -20.93 -100.76
CA ILE A 323 44.22 -19.71 -100.08
C ILE A 323 44.99 -19.49 -98.76
N PRO A 324 45.53 -18.29 -98.47
CA PRO A 324 46.29 -18.02 -97.25
C PRO A 324 45.38 -17.99 -96.01
N VAL A 325 45.74 -18.74 -94.97
CA VAL A 325 45.01 -18.80 -93.69
C VAL A 325 45.62 -17.80 -92.70
N PRO A 326 44.83 -16.90 -92.07
CA PRO A 326 45.38 -15.98 -91.10
C PRO A 326 45.88 -16.69 -89.84
N PRO A 327 47.01 -16.26 -89.26
CA PRO A 327 47.46 -16.76 -87.97
C PRO A 327 46.43 -16.42 -86.88
N PHE A 328 46.29 -17.30 -85.88
CA PHE A 328 45.20 -17.24 -84.89
C PHE A 328 45.12 -15.90 -84.16
N GLN A 329 46.26 -15.23 -83.98
CA GLN A 329 46.38 -13.94 -83.30
C GLN A 329 45.67 -12.79 -84.05
N VAL A 330 45.52 -12.90 -85.38
CA VAL A 330 45.00 -11.84 -86.25
C VAL A 330 43.57 -12.15 -86.75
N ARG A 331 43.15 -13.43 -86.66
CA ARG A 331 41.90 -13.96 -87.22
C ARG A 331 40.63 -13.24 -86.76
N ALA A 332 40.60 -12.75 -85.52
CA ALA A 332 39.43 -12.05 -84.97
C ALA A 332 39.08 -10.77 -85.73
N ARG A 333 40.01 -10.19 -86.51
CA ARG A 333 39.82 -8.92 -87.22
C ARG A 333 39.99 -9.01 -88.75
N THR A 334 40.09 -10.23 -89.30
CA THR A 334 40.30 -10.49 -90.75
C THR A 334 39.10 -11.10 -91.46
N GLY A 335 37.98 -11.33 -90.76
CA GLY A 335 36.81 -12.03 -91.31
C GLY A 335 36.21 -11.40 -92.58
N SER A 336 36.26 -10.07 -92.70
CA SER A 336 35.81 -9.35 -93.91
C SER A 336 36.72 -9.62 -95.12
N VAL A 337 38.04 -9.62 -94.91
CA VAL A 337 39.05 -9.97 -95.92
C VAL A 337 38.94 -11.44 -96.34
N GLU A 338 38.83 -12.36 -95.37
CA GLU A 338 38.66 -13.80 -95.61
C GLU A 338 37.39 -14.08 -96.42
N SER A 339 36.25 -13.48 -96.05
CA SER A 339 34.98 -13.61 -96.77
C SER A 339 35.10 -13.14 -98.22
N THR A 340 35.82 -12.05 -98.48
CA THR A 340 35.91 -11.50 -99.83
C THR A 340 36.83 -12.35 -100.73
N ILE A 341 37.97 -12.83 -100.20
CA ILE A 341 38.87 -13.74 -100.92
C ILE A 341 38.17 -15.07 -101.23
N ASP A 342 37.40 -15.61 -100.28
CA ASP A 342 36.59 -16.82 -100.50
C ASP A 342 35.51 -16.62 -101.57
N THR A 343 34.82 -15.47 -101.54
CA THR A 343 33.82 -15.11 -102.56
C THR A 343 34.46 -15.01 -103.96
N LEU A 344 35.68 -14.46 -104.08
CA LEU A 344 36.44 -14.43 -105.33
C LEU A 344 36.90 -15.82 -105.79
N TYR A 345 37.32 -16.69 -104.87
CA TYR A 345 37.66 -18.07 -105.19
C TYR A 345 36.44 -18.85 -105.72
N GLN A 346 35.25 -18.61 -105.17
CA GLN A 346 34.02 -19.21 -105.68
C GLN A 346 33.69 -18.73 -107.10
N ILE A 347 33.93 -17.44 -107.41
CA ILE A 347 33.79 -16.91 -108.77
C ILE A 347 34.81 -17.58 -109.71
N ASP A 348 36.08 -17.68 -109.31
CA ASP A 348 37.13 -18.38 -110.07
C ASP A 348 36.77 -19.84 -110.34
N HIS A 349 36.24 -20.55 -109.34
CA HIS A 349 35.82 -21.94 -109.48
C HIS A 349 34.65 -22.11 -110.45
N VAL A 350 33.65 -21.22 -110.39
CA VAL A 350 32.52 -21.22 -111.35
C VAL A 350 33.04 -21.02 -112.78
N LEU A 351 34.00 -20.12 -112.98
CA LEU A 351 34.60 -19.87 -114.29
C LEU A 351 35.52 -21.01 -114.76
N GLU A 352 36.22 -21.68 -113.84
CA GLU A 352 37.04 -22.86 -114.13
C GLU A 352 36.17 -24.05 -114.58
N VAL A 353 35.04 -24.29 -113.92
CA VAL A 353 34.07 -25.30 -114.34
C VAL A 353 33.48 -24.97 -115.71
N ALA A 354 33.20 -23.70 -116.00
CA ALA A 354 32.76 -23.26 -117.32
C ALA A 354 33.85 -23.43 -118.41
N LEU A 355 35.13 -23.39 -118.05
CA LEU A 355 36.26 -23.63 -118.95
C LEU A 355 36.56 -25.11 -119.20
N ALA A 356 36.23 -25.98 -118.23
CA ALA A 356 36.38 -27.42 -118.35
C ALA A 356 35.33 -27.99 -119.32
N ASP A 357 35.71 -28.09 -120.59
CA ASP A 357 34.90 -28.59 -121.73
C ASP A 357 34.70 -30.13 -121.66
N VAL A 358 34.25 -30.60 -120.51
CA VAL A 358 33.82 -31.97 -120.22
C VAL A 358 32.34 -31.87 -119.89
N LYS A 359 31.50 -32.77 -120.44
CA LYS A 359 30.05 -32.84 -120.24
C LYS A 359 29.68 -32.92 -118.74
N SER A 360 29.75 -31.79 -118.07
CA SER A 360 29.45 -31.59 -116.66
C SER A 360 28.01 -31.08 -116.59
N SER A 361 27.19 -31.76 -115.79
CA SER A 361 25.78 -31.40 -115.55
C SER A 361 25.62 -30.17 -114.63
N PHE A 362 26.71 -29.45 -114.36
CA PHE A 362 26.74 -28.28 -113.51
C PHE A 362 26.49 -27.03 -114.35
N VAL A 363 25.25 -26.53 -114.30
CA VAL A 363 24.89 -25.22 -114.83
C VAL A 363 25.17 -24.20 -113.73
N PRO A 364 26.06 -23.21 -113.92
CA PRO A 364 26.24 -22.13 -112.95
C PRO A 364 24.90 -21.46 -112.66
N ASP A 365 24.50 -21.43 -111.39
CA ASP A 365 23.31 -20.69 -110.97
C ASP A 365 23.56 -19.19 -111.14
N ARG A 366 22.88 -18.59 -112.13
CA ARG A 366 23.02 -17.18 -112.51
C ARG A 366 22.78 -16.24 -111.33
N ASP A 367 21.75 -16.48 -110.53
CA ASP A 367 21.39 -15.58 -109.44
C ASP A 367 22.40 -15.70 -108.30
N PHE A 368 22.93 -16.92 -108.07
CA PHE A 368 24.03 -17.15 -107.14
C PHE A 368 25.31 -16.42 -107.58
N THR A 369 25.74 -16.58 -108.84
CA THR A 369 26.96 -15.93 -109.34
C THR A 369 26.84 -14.40 -109.37
N LEU A 370 25.69 -13.85 -109.77
CA LEU A 370 25.44 -12.41 -109.72
C LEU A 370 25.48 -11.86 -108.28
N ASN A 371 24.99 -12.61 -107.30
CA ASN A 371 25.07 -12.23 -105.89
C ASN A 371 26.53 -12.25 -105.38
N LEU A 372 27.34 -13.23 -105.79
CA LEU A 372 28.78 -13.26 -105.49
C LEU A 372 29.50 -12.05 -106.08
N ILE A 373 29.18 -11.70 -107.34
CA ILE A 373 29.76 -10.52 -108.03
C ILE A 373 29.40 -9.24 -107.29
N TRP A 374 28.12 -9.04 -106.96
CA TRP A 374 27.67 -7.88 -106.21
C TRP A 374 28.36 -7.77 -104.84
N LYS A 375 28.51 -8.91 -104.14
CA LYS A 375 29.19 -8.96 -102.84
C LYS A 375 30.68 -8.60 -102.95
N VAL A 376 31.38 -9.05 -104.00
CA VAL A 376 32.77 -8.64 -104.24
C VAL A 376 32.85 -7.15 -104.59
N GLN A 377 31.95 -6.61 -105.42
CA GLN A 377 31.93 -5.18 -105.76
C GLN A 377 31.75 -4.28 -104.52
N GLU A 378 30.88 -4.68 -103.60
CA GLU A 378 30.63 -3.93 -102.37
C GLU A 378 31.82 -4.03 -101.40
N GLN A 379 32.41 -5.22 -101.26
CA GLN A 379 33.41 -5.49 -100.22
C GLN A 379 34.86 -5.18 -100.67
N ALA A 380 35.17 -5.28 -101.97
CA ALA A 380 36.54 -5.13 -102.48
C ALA A 380 37.15 -3.75 -102.18
N LYS A 381 36.32 -2.68 -102.15
CA LYS A 381 36.75 -1.32 -101.78
C LYS A 381 37.30 -1.28 -100.36
N GLU A 382 36.64 -1.99 -99.46
CA GLU A 382 37.02 -2.02 -98.05
C GLU A 382 38.18 -2.99 -97.81
N VAL A 383 38.34 -4.06 -98.59
CA VAL A 383 39.45 -5.03 -98.42
C VAL A 383 40.83 -4.37 -98.50
N THR A 384 41.12 -3.58 -99.52
CA THR A 384 42.44 -2.92 -99.65
C THR A 384 42.69 -1.93 -98.51
N ARG A 385 41.64 -1.23 -98.07
CA ARG A 385 41.69 -0.32 -96.93
C ARG A 385 41.89 -1.07 -95.61
N GLU A 386 41.17 -2.17 -95.43
CA GLU A 386 41.26 -3.03 -94.26
C GLU A 386 42.63 -3.67 -94.14
N LEU A 387 43.19 -4.17 -95.25
CA LEU A 387 44.54 -4.73 -95.31
C LEU A 387 45.62 -3.67 -94.98
N ALA A 388 45.50 -2.46 -95.52
CA ALA A 388 46.46 -1.38 -95.26
C ALA A 388 46.46 -0.91 -93.80
N VAL A 389 45.30 -0.95 -93.14
CA VAL A 389 45.13 -0.53 -91.74
C VAL A 389 45.28 -1.72 -90.78
N LEU A 390 45.32 -2.96 -91.25
CA LEU A 390 45.34 -4.16 -90.41
C LEU A 390 46.49 -4.18 -89.39
N PRO A 391 47.75 -3.84 -89.73
CA PRO A 391 48.85 -3.84 -88.77
C PRO A 391 48.69 -2.77 -87.68
N THR A 392 48.12 -1.61 -88.02
CA THR A 392 47.97 -0.49 -87.08
C THR A 392 46.83 -0.70 -86.06
N ARG A 393 46.01 -1.73 -86.26
CA ARG A 393 44.96 -2.14 -85.31
C ARG A 393 45.51 -2.88 -84.09
N TYR A 394 46.78 -3.30 -84.11
CA TYR A 394 47.40 -4.04 -83.02
C TYR A 394 48.44 -3.17 -82.31
N ALA A 395 48.35 -3.09 -80.98
CA ALA A 395 49.33 -2.40 -80.15
C ALA A 395 50.57 -3.27 -79.84
N ASP A 396 50.42 -4.59 -79.98
CA ASP A 396 51.47 -5.59 -79.77
C ASP A 396 52.32 -5.75 -81.05
N HIS A 397 53.63 -5.72 -80.89
CA HIS A 397 54.57 -5.74 -82.02
C HIS A 397 54.55 -7.06 -82.80
N GLU A 398 54.43 -8.21 -82.11
CA GLU A 398 54.38 -9.52 -82.77
C GLU A 398 53.07 -9.71 -83.52
N GLN A 399 51.96 -9.20 -82.98
CA GLN A 399 50.66 -9.22 -83.66
C GLN A 399 50.61 -8.26 -84.84
N ALA A 400 51.24 -7.09 -84.75
CA ALA A 400 51.36 -6.16 -85.86
C ALA A 400 52.25 -6.71 -86.99
N GLU A 401 53.32 -7.44 -86.67
CA GLU A 401 54.18 -8.11 -87.65
C GLU A 401 53.42 -9.25 -88.35
N ALA A 402 52.76 -10.14 -87.59
CA ALA A 402 51.93 -11.21 -88.16
C ALA A 402 50.78 -10.67 -89.02
N ALA A 403 50.17 -9.55 -88.62
CA ALA A 403 49.17 -8.84 -89.39
C ALA A 403 49.74 -8.26 -90.69
N THR A 404 50.98 -7.76 -90.66
CA THR A 404 51.69 -7.25 -91.85
C THR A 404 51.96 -8.39 -92.84
N THR A 405 52.49 -9.53 -92.36
CA THR A 405 52.75 -10.70 -93.21
C THR A 405 51.47 -11.26 -93.81
N TYR A 406 50.40 -11.39 -93.01
CA TYR A 406 49.10 -11.82 -93.53
C TYR A 406 48.52 -10.80 -94.53
N ALA A 407 48.63 -9.49 -94.26
CA ALA A 407 48.08 -8.48 -95.15
C ALA A 407 48.72 -8.52 -96.55
N VAL A 408 50.03 -8.77 -96.62
CA VAL A 408 50.74 -8.97 -97.89
C VAL A 408 50.25 -10.23 -98.60
N ALA A 409 50.24 -11.38 -97.91
CA ALA A 409 49.82 -12.66 -98.50
C ALA A 409 48.36 -12.66 -98.97
N ALA A 410 47.46 -12.06 -98.18
CA ALA A 410 46.05 -11.92 -98.52
C ALA A 410 45.84 -10.94 -99.68
N GLY A 411 46.59 -9.83 -99.72
CA GLY A 411 46.58 -8.89 -100.84
C GLY A 411 47.08 -9.53 -102.14
N ASP A 412 48.12 -10.35 -102.08
CA ASP A 412 48.66 -11.07 -103.24
C ASP A 412 47.71 -12.16 -103.72
N ALA A 413 47.08 -12.92 -102.82
CA ALA A 413 46.06 -13.89 -103.17
C ALA A 413 44.82 -13.23 -103.81
N PHE A 414 44.37 -12.10 -103.24
CA PHE A 414 43.26 -11.31 -103.80
C PHE A 414 43.58 -10.84 -105.23
N ARG A 415 44.78 -10.29 -105.46
CA ARG A 415 45.23 -9.86 -106.79
C ARG A 415 45.38 -11.02 -107.76
N ALA A 416 45.97 -12.14 -107.32
CA ALA A 416 46.16 -13.33 -108.15
C ALA A 416 44.82 -13.97 -108.58
N LEU A 417 43.83 -13.99 -107.68
CA LEU A 417 42.48 -14.45 -108.00
C LEU A 417 41.80 -13.52 -109.00
N LEU A 418 41.90 -12.19 -108.83
CA LEU A 418 41.37 -11.24 -109.81
C LEU A 418 42.01 -11.42 -111.20
N GLN A 419 43.32 -11.65 -111.26
CA GLN A 419 44.02 -11.93 -112.52
C GLN A 419 43.61 -13.26 -113.14
N ARG A 420 43.38 -14.30 -112.34
CA ARG A 420 42.94 -15.61 -112.84
C ARG A 420 41.50 -15.55 -113.34
N VAL A 421 40.61 -14.86 -112.62
CA VAL A 421 39.24 -14.56 -113.02
C VAL A 421 39.24 -13.75 -114.32
N ASP A 422 40.09 -12.74 -114.46
CA ASP A 422 40.24 -11.95 -115.69
C ASP A 422 40.73 -12.82 -116.87
N ALA A 423 41.75 -13.66 -116.64
CA ALA A 423 42.24 -14.60 -117.66
C ALA A 423 41.18 -15.64 -118.05
N ALA A 424 40.38 -16.11 -117.09
CA ALA A 424 39.30 -17.05 -117.32
C ALA A 424 38.17 -16.41 -118.14
N VAL A 425 37.76 -15.18 -117.80
CA VAL A 425 36.78 -14.38 -118.52
C VAL A 425 37.25 -14.07 -119.94
N LEU A 426 38.52 -13.70 -120.15
CA LEU A 426 39.08 -13.51 -121.50
C LEU A 426 39.02 -14.79 -122.33
N ARG A 427 39.31 -15.95 -121.73
CA ARG A 427 39.23 -17.26 -122.41
C ARG A 427 37.78 -17.65 -122.71
N LEU A 428 36.85 -17.44 -121.79
CA LEU A 428 35.43 -17.73 -121.96
C LEU A 428 34.74 -16.77 -122.95
N GLY A 429 35.13 -15.49 -122.96
CA GLY A 429 34.64 -14.47 -123.88
C GLY A 429 34.98 -14.76 -125.35
N THR A 430 35.95 -15.62 -125.63
CA THR A 430 36.21 -16.11 -127.00
C THR A 430 35.30 -17.27 -127.44
N ARG A 431 34.49 -17.84 -126.53
CA ARG A 431 33.73 -19.10 -126.73
C ARG A 431 32.18 -18.96 -126.71
N TYR A 432 31.65 -17.73 -126.76
CA TYR A 432 30.21 -17.35 -126.76
C TYR A 432 29.16 -18.48 -126.90
N ARG A 433 28.52 -18.86 -125.78
CA ARG A 433 27.23 -19.58 -125.71
C ARG A 433 26.30 -18.94 -124.66
N SER A 434 25.00 -18.95 -124.98
CA SER A 434 23.97 -17.97 -124.57
C SER A 434 23.49 -17.91 -123.10
N PRO A 435 23.80 -18.81 -122.14
CA PRO A 435 23.50 -18.57 -120.71
C PRO A 435 24.66 -17.94 -119.93
N ASP A 436 25.90 -18.11 -120.41
CA ASP A 436 27.12 -17.63 -119.72
C ASP A 436 27.42 -16.16 -120.04
N ALA A 437 26.79 -15.59 -121.07
CA ALA A 437 27.03 -14.23 -121.54
C ALA A 437 26.74 -13.17 -120.46
N ASP A 438 25.62 -13.30 -119.74
CA ASP A 438 25.25 -12.36 -118.66
C ASP A 438 26.23 -12.42 -117.48
N ILE A 439 26.69 -13.63 -117.13
CA ILE A 439 27.66 -13.84 -116.04
C ILE A 439 29.03 -13.28 -116.47
N ILE A 440 29.47 -13.58 -117.68
CA ILE A 440 30.71 -13.03 -118.27
C ILE A 440 30.65 -11.50 -118.32
N GLU A 441 29.53 -10.91 -118.74
CA GLU A 441 29.33 -9.45 -118.79
C GLU A 441 29.38 -8.84 -117.38
N ALA A 442 28.70 -9.45 -116.40
CA ALA A 442 28.69 -8.97 -115.02
C ALA A 442 30.08 -9.08 -114.35
N VAL A 443 30.81 -10.18 -114.55
CA VAL A 443 32.18 -10.32 -114.05
C VAL A 443 33.10 -9.33 -114.76
N THR A 444 32.95 -9.13 -116.07
CA THR A 444 33.73 -8.13 -116.82
C THR A 444 33.47 -6.71 -116.30
N ALA A 445 32.22 -6.37 -116.00
CA ALA A 445 31.85 -5.07 -115.44
C ALA A 445 32.41 -4.88 -114.02
N MET A 446 32.38 -5.91 -113.17
CA MET A 446 33.04 -5.90 -111.87
C MET A 446 34.54 -5.67 -112.00
N LEU A 447 35.22 -6.46 -112.83
CA LEU A 447 36.65 -6.32 -113.09
C LEU A 447 37.01 -4.92 -113.59
N ALA A 448 36.21 -4.35 -114.50
CA ALA A 448 36.39 -2.99 -115.00
C ALA A 448 36.22 -1.92 -113.91
N ASP A 449 35.21 -2.05 -113.03
CA ASP A 449 35.00 -1.15 -111.89
C ASP A 449 36.16 -1.23 -110.89
N LEU A 450 36.64 -2.44 -110.59
CA LEU A 450 37.78 -2.67 -109.70
C LEU A 450 39.10 -2.15 -110.28
N ARG A 451 39.34 -2.25 -111.60
CA ARG A 451 40.48 -1.60 -112.28
C ARG A 451 40.38 -0.08 -112.25
N ALA A 452 39.19 0.48 -112.51
CA ALA A 452 38.97 1.94 -112.46
C ALA A 452 39.23 2.53 -111.07
N GLN A 453 39.06 1.72 -110.02
CA GLN A 453 39.34 2.07 -108.63
C GLN A 453 40.81 1.82 -108.21
N GLY A 454 41.65 1.30 -109.11
CA GLY A 454 43.08 1.05 -108.88
C GLY A 454 43.37 -0.13 -107.95
N LEU A 455 42.46 -1.11 -107.83
CA LEU A 455 42.60 -2.25 -106.91
C LEU A 455 43.46 -3.38 -107.48
N TYR A 456 43.58 -3.46 -108.81
CA TYR A 456 44.52 -4.34 -109.52
C TYR A 456 44.73 -3.81 -110.96
N ASP A 457 45.87 -4.15 -111.57
CA ASP A 457 46.28 -3.74 -112.93
C ASP A 457 46.07 -4.84 -113.96
#